data_AF-A0A960JKU7-F1
#
_entry.id   AF-A0A960JKU7-F1
#
_cell.length_a   1.000
_cell.length_b   1.000
_cell.length_c   1.000
_cell.angle_alpha   90.00
_cell.angle_beta   90.00
_cell.angle_gamma   90.00
#
_symmetry.space_group_name_H-M   'P 1'
#
loop_
_entity.id
_entity.type
_entity.pdbx_description
1 polymer ?
#
loop_
_entity_poly.entity_id
_entity_poly.type
_entity_poly.pdbx_seq_one_letter_code
_entity_poly.pdbx_strand_id
1 'polypeptide(L)'
;DYSTDDLVGIFELLADKSGYELGDDARTRLAEVLDAVPREQGFGNGRLARNLLEETMVRHAGRVVALDEPSRDDLAVLTAEDIPDEPPGHR
;
A
#
# COMPACT_ATOMS: atom_id res chain seq x y z
N ASP A 1 0.09 9.42 -18.33
CA ASP A 1 0.68 9.45 -16.98
C ASP A 1 -0.39 9.24 -15.95
N TYR A 2 -0.07 8.51 -14.88
CA TYR A 2 -0.95 8.32 -13.73
C TYR A 2 -0.60 9.39 -12.69
N SER A 3 -1.60 10.09 -12.17
CA SER A 3 -1.43 10.94 -10.99
C SER A 3 -1.26 10.08 -9.74
N THR A 4 -0.83 10.70 -8.64
CA THR A 4 -0.79 10.04 -7.33
C THR A 4 -2.16 9.52 -6.94
N ASP A 5 -3.22 10.29 -7.17
CA ASP A 5 -4.60 9.85 -6.92
C ASP A 5 -4.98 8.62 -7.76
N ASP A 6 -4.56 8.56 -9.03
CA ASP A 6 -4.83 7.39 -9.86
C ASP A 6 -4.08 6.14 -9.33
N LEU A 7 -2.86 6.31 -8.84
CA LEU A 7 -2.07 5.23 -8.24
C LEU A 7 -2.65 4.75 -6.92
N VAL A 8 -3.11 5.68 -6.07
CA VAL A 8 -3.87 5.37 -4.84
C VAL A 8 -5.13 4.58 -5.20
N GLY A 9 -5.91 5.03 -6.20
CA GLY A 9 -7.11 4.31 -6.63
C GLY A 9 -6.83 2.91 -7.18
N ILE A 10 -5.72 2.72 -7.90
CA ILE A 10 -5.28 1.39 -8.34
C ILE A 10 -4.92 0.52 -7.13
N PHE A 11 -4.18 1.06 -6.17
CA PHE A 11 -3.81 0.35 -4.96
C PHE A 11 -5.05 -0.11 -4.19
N GLU A 12 -6.01 0.80 -3.94
CA GLU A 12 -7.26 0.50 -3.25
C GLU A 12 -8.05 -0.60 -3.95
N LEU A 13 -8.16 -0.53 -5.28
CA LEU A 13 -8.81 -1.57 -6.07
C LEU A 13 -8.12 -2.94 -5.94
N LEU A 14 -6.79 -2.97 -5.82
CA LEU A 14 -6.03 -4.20 -5.64
C LEU A 14 -6.13 -4.73 -4.19
N ALA A 15 -6.17 -3.83 -3.21
CA ALA A 15 -6.37 -4.17 -1.79
C ALA A 15 -7.75 -4.80 -1.58
N ASP A 16 -8.81 -4.16 -2.09
CA ASP A 16 -10.20 -4.66 -2.04
C ASP A 16 -10.31 -6.06 -2.67
N LYS A 17 -9.70 -6.26 -3.85
CA LYS A 17 -9.64 -7.59 -4.50
C LYS A 17 -8.90 -8.64 -3.70
N SER A 18 -7.98 -8.22 -2.83
CA SER A 18 -7.22 -9.09 -1.94
C SER A 18 -7.91 -9.30 -0.58
N GLY A 19 -9.07 -8.67 -0.37
CA GLY A 19 -9.85 -8.76 0.86
C GLY A 19 -9.42 -7.78 1.95
N TYR A 20 -8.68 -6.72 1.59
CA TYR A 20 -8.23 -5.70 2.51
C TYR A 20 -8.93 -4.36 2.26
N GLU A 21 -9.14 -3.62 3.34
CA GLU A 21 -9.59 -2.24 3.33
C GLU A 21 -8.40 -1.32 3.65
N LEU A 22 -8.32 -0.17 2.98
CA LEU A 22 -7.28 0.83 3.25
C LEU A 22 -7.78 1.83 4.29
N GLY A 23 -7.12 1.90 5.44
CA GLY A 23 -7.40 2.91 6.46
C GLY A 23 -7.05 4.32 5.98
N ASP A 24 -7.69 5.34 6.56
CA ASP A 24 -7.46 6.75 6.20
C ASP A 24 -5.99 7.20 6.41
N ASP A 25 -5.36 6.67 7.47
CA ASP A 25 -3.96 6.89 7.79
C ASP A 25 -3.03 6.23 6.76
N ALA A 26 -3.34 5.00 6.36
CA ALA A 26 -2.65 4.26 5.32
C ALA A 26 -2.78 4.94 3.96
N ARG A 27 -3.97 5.45 3.62
CA ARG A 27 -4.21 6.21 2.39
C ARG A 27 -3.36 7.47 2.35
N THR A 28 -3.29 8.20 3.46
CA THR A 28 -2.45 9.40 3.57
C THR A 28 -0.98 9.05 3.37
N ARG A 29 -0.49 8.03 4.08
CA ARG A 29 0.91 7.58 3.98
C ARG A 29 1.26 7.08 2.57
N LEU A 30 0.36 6.34 1.95
CA LEU A 30 0.49 5.85 0.57
C LEU A 30 0.65 7.00 -0.42
N ALA A 31 -0.16 8.05 -0.29
CA ALA A 31 -0.06 9.22 -1.16
C ALA A 31 1.31 9.91 -1.03
N GLU A 32 1.84 10.07 0.19
CA GLU A 32 3.18 10.64 0.43
C GLU A 32 4.28 9.81 -0.25
N VAL A 33 4.22 8.49 -0.12
CA VAL A 33 5.21 7.57 -0.70
C VAL A 33 5.17 7.64 -2.23
N LEU A 34 3.98 7.70 -2.82
CA LEU A 34 3.79 7.79 -4.27
C LEU A 34 4.18 9.17 -4.83
N ASP A 35 3.97 10.25 -4.07
CA ASP A 35 4.40 11.60 -4.45
C ASP A 35 5.93 11.76 -4.46
N ALA A 36 6.64 10.98 -3.64
CA ALA A 36 8.10 10.98 -3.60
C ALA A 36 8.75 10.27 -4.80
N VAL A 37 7.98 9.52 -5.60
CA VAL A 37 8.48 8.77 -6.75
C VAL A 37 8.62 9.69 -7.98
N PRO A 38 9.82 9.79 -8.58
CA PRO A 38 9.99 10.49 -9.85
C PRO A 38 9.07 9.92 -10.93
N ARG A 39 8.20 10.77 -11.50
CA ARG A 39 7.28 10.38 -12.58
C ARG A 39 8.02 10.30 -13.90
N GLU A 40 8.85 9.27 -14.06
CA GLU A 40 9.56 9.02 -15.32
C GLU A 40 8.63 8.37 -16.35
N GLN A 41 8.61 8.94 -17.57
CA GLN A 41 7.82 8.39 -18.67
C GLN A 41 8.25 6.94 -18.98
N GLY A 42 7.30 6.01 -18.93
CA GLY A 42 7.53 4.60 -19.22
C GLY A 42 7.69 3.69 -18.00
N PHE A 43 7.72 4.24 -16.78
CA PHE A 43 7.67 3.43 -15.57
C PHE A 43 6.30 2.74 -15.45
N GLY A 44 6.30 1.47 -15.07
CA GLY A 44 5.08 0.67 -15.00
C GLY A 44 4.25 1.07 -13.78
N ASN A 45 3.48 2.16 -13.88
CA ASN A 45 2.66 2.71 -12.81
C ASN A 45 1.71 1.68 -12.17
N GLY A 46 1.14 0.77 -12.96
CA GLY A 46 0.37 -0.36 -12.42
C GLY A 46 1.22 -1.44 -11.72
N ARG A 47 2.48 -1.64 -12.13
CA ARG A 47 3.43 -2.52 -11.42
C ARG A 47 3.88 -1.89 -10.11
N LEU A 48 4.09 -0.57 -10.10
CA LEU A 48 4.44 0.18 -8.88
C LEU A 48 3.38 -0.02 -7.80
N ALA A 49 2.10 0.26 -8.11
CA ALA A 49 1.01 0.08 -7.16
C ALA A 49 0.86 -1.38 -6.69
N ARG A 50 1.02 -2.36 -7.59
CA ARG A 50 0.99 -3.79 -7.24
C ARG A 50 2.14 -4.17 -6.30
N ASN A 51 3.37 -3.81 -6.64
CA ASN A 51 4.54 -4.16 -5.82
C ASN A 51 4.43 -3.53 -4.43
N LEU A 52 3.95 -2.29 -4.35
CA LEU A 52 3.75 -1.61 -3.09
C LEU A 52 2.68 -2.30 -2.23
N LEU A 53 1.58 -2.78 -2.84
CA LEU A 53 0.58 -3.57 -2.12
C LEU A 53 1.14 -4.92 -1.64
N GLU A 54 1.89 -5.64 -2.47
CA GLU A 54 2.52 -6.91 -2.09
C GLU A 54 3.39 -6.73 -0.85
N GLU A 55 4.22 -5.69 -0.83
CA GLU A 55 5.07 -5.35 0.29
C GLU A 55 4.28 -4.86 1.53
N THR A 56 3.17 -4.14 1.30
CA THR A 56 2.24 -3.71 2.36
C THR A 56 1.60 -4.92 3.04
N MET A 57 1.14 -5.92 2.27
CA MET A 57 0.56 -7.16 2.81
C MET A 57 1.58 -7.96 3.62
N VAL A 58 2.86 -7.95 3.25
CA VAL A 58 3.93 -8.61 4.02
C VAL A 58 4.12 -7.91 5.38
N ARG A 59 4.14 -6.57 5.42
CA ARG A 59 4.22 -5.81 6.68
C ARG A 59 2.99 -6.05 7.55
N HIS A 60 1.81 -6.00 6.96
CA HIS A 60 0.54 -6.28 7.64
C HIS A 60 0.52 -7.66 8.29
N ALA A 61 0.91 -8.71 7.55
CA ALA A 61 1.02 -10.05 8.09
C ALA A 61 2.01 -10.11 9.28
N GLY A 62 3.13 -9.40 9.19
CA GLY A 62 4.09 -9.27 10.29
C GLY A 62 3.50 -8.58 11.53
N ARG A 63 2.77 -7.48 11.35
CA ARG A 63 2.07 -6.75 12.41
C ARG A 63 1.03 -7.64 13.09
N VAL A 64 0.18 -8.30 12.31
CA VAL A 64 -0.90 -9.17 12.80
C VAL A 64 -0.37 -10.37 13.58
N VAL A 65 0.69 -11.04 13.10
CA VAL A 65 1.28 -12.21 13.78
C VAL A 65 1.87 -11.85 15.15
N ALA A 66 2.23 -10.58 15.36
CA ALA A 66 2.73 -10.09 16.64
C ALA A 66 1.62 -9.75 17.65
N LEU A 67 0.34 -9.80 17.26
CA LEU A 67 -0.79 -9.54 18.15
C LEU A 67 -1.22 -10.83 18.88
N ASP A 68 -1.47 -10.72 20.19
CA ASP A 68 -1.92 -11.86 21.01
C ASP A 68 -3.34 -12.33 20.64
N GLU A 69 -4.26 -11.38 20.42
CA GLU A 69 -5.67 -11.63 20.10
C GLU A 69 -6.15 -10.63 19.03
N PRO A 70 -5.80 -10.84 17.74
CA PRO A 70 -6.18 -9.92 16.67
C PRO A 70 -7.69 -9.87 16.47
N SER A 71 -8.23 -8.66 16.32
CA SER A 71 -9.62 -8.42 15.95
C SER A 71 -9.85 -8.66 14.45
N ARG A 72 -11.12 -8.62 14.01
CA ARG A 72 -11.42 -8.69 12.57
C ARG A 72 -10.84 -7.51 11.80
N ASP A 73 -10.85 -6.33 12.40
CA ASP A 73 -10.34 -5.11 11.79
C ASP A 73 -8.82 -5.19 11.66
N ASP A 74 -8.12 -5.77 12.64
CA ASP A 74 -6.67 -6.03 12.55
C ASP A 74 -6.32 -6.97 11.39
N LEU A 75 -7.22 -7.89 11.00
CA LEU A 75 -7.01 -8.83 9.90
C LEU A 75 -7.37 -8.28 8.51
N ALA A 76 -8.15 -7.19 8.46
CA ALA A 76 -8.74 -6.68 7.23
C ALA A 76 -8.28 -5.27 6.86
N VAL A 77 -7.85 -4.46 7.84
CA VAL A 77 -7.51 -3.05 7.63
C VAL A 77 -6.00 -2.85 7.54
N LEU A 78 -5.55 -2.34 6.40
CA LEU A 78 -4.20 -1.83 6.22
C LEU A 78 -4.08 -0.46 6.88
N THR A 79 -3.08 -0.30 7.73
CA THR A 79 -2.80 0.94 8.49
C THR A 79 -1.53 1.61 7.97
N ALA A 80 -1.23 2.83 8.43
CA ALA A 80 -0.02 3.55 8.04
C ALA A 80 1.27 2.76 8.33
N GLU A 81 1.30 1.94 9.38
CA GLU A 81 2.45 1.09 9.74
C GLU A 81 2.74 -0.01 8.70
N ASP A 82 1.72 -0.39 7.93
CA ASP A 82 1.86 -1.40 6.89
C ASP A 82 2.45 -0.80 5.60
N ILE A 83 2.39 0.52 5.43
CA ILE A 83 2.86 1.19 4.22
C ILE A 83 4.40 1.31 4.23
N PRO A 84 5.10 0.80 3.21
CA PRO A 84 6.55 0.94 3.09
C PRO A 84 6.99 2.40 2.93
N ASP A 85 8.15 2.77 3.47
CA ASP A 85 8.67 4.15 3.35
C ASP A 85 9.03 4.56 1.93
N GLU A 86 9.37 3.59 1.07
CA GLU A 86 9.71 3.77 -0.33
C GLU A 86 9.17 2.59 -1.14
N PRO A 87 8.86 2.77 -2.44
CA PRO A 87 8.42 1.66 -3.26
C PRO A 87 9.54 0.64 -3.52
N PRO A 88 9.21 -0.66 -3.65
CA PRO A 88 10.20 -1.69 -3.96
C PRO A 88 10.90 -1.43 -5.29
N GLY A 89 12.23 -1.54 -5.32
CA GLY A 89 13.05 -1.35 -6.53
C GLY A 89 13.52 0.09 -6.79
N HIS A 90 13.41 0.98 -5.80
CA HIS A 90 13.98 2.33 -5.82
C HIS A 90 15.27 2.51 -4.98
N ARG A 91 15.91 1.42 -4.58
CA ARG A 91 17.23 1.41 -3.92
C ARG A 91 18.39 1.33 -4.90
#